data_AF-A0A7C9PQ09-F1
#
_entry.id   AF-A0A7C9PQ09-F1
#
_cell.length_a   1.000
_cell.length_b   1.000
_cell.length_c   1.000
_cell.angle_alpha   90.00
_cell.angle_beta   90.00
_cell.angle_gamma   90.00
#
_symmetry.space_group_name_H-M   'P 1'
#
loop_
_entity.id
_entity.type
_entity.pdbx_description
1 polymer ?
#
loop_
_entity_poly.entity_id
_entity_poly.type
_entity_poly.pdbx_seq_one_letter_code
_entity_poly.pdbx_strand_id
1 'polypeptide(L)'
;MRLPCIRHRLQAGSDTLFVYMSEYSDLNRIKLEFLKTLAYSLKRKGSQGVMQWQELATALVNEAEGQNLTTKELVETFPARLAADSNAIEELTDRVLGVRQEFENPDLVLAILWTLSKKHSPYAIKWLAGQSLPQSRAEAMQLPNSSEDDREAETFDTIRELLDIIGCYATIAICFDELDVPECNDAGFTRAQVAAGLAKDLYNSVKRGVLLMSVFPETWSQQIKALPYAEAVVDRIGERAVDLRPLNEENILELVSLRLREFYEQKGLIPSHPVYPFDPEQLKEKGRQRATARDVLQWCKNWCKDLNNLKVNGTQPPVSPPPVVDIPTPDPLAPVDAALKQEIAQLDDEELLEDETKIALALIFGFNRLIGYELEGVKIEDIQAPVKPRNRYIYFKVVGQESGQPVKIGVAILQASGGNSVGAGLTHLANYQKYDLTRGCLVRSKKISQSAKKAQDKLNHLLQEQGGEWVYLKSEEVKPIVAIKAVYDKREDYELSQEQIWDFISSNKLAAENPLLLEILSDPSGQVPEDAVDEEAME
;
A
#
# COMPACT_ATOMS: atom_id res chain seq x y z
N MET A 1 22.19 -1.26 -8.03
CA MET A 1 21.66 -2.09 -6.93
C MET A 1 20.35 -1.43 -6.50
N ARG A 2 19.20 -2.13 -6.51
CA ARG A 2 17.95 -1.53 -6.03
C ARG A 2 17.79 -1.88 -4.55
N LEU A 3 17.72 -0.88 -3.68
CA LEU A 3 17.53 -1.05 -2.24
C LEU A 3 16.27 -1.90 -1.88
N PRO A 4 15.16 -1.83 -2.64
CA PRO A 4 14.03 -2.76 -2.48
C PRO A 4 14.35 -4.26 -2.68
N CYS A 5 15.35 -4.62 -3.49
CA CYS A 5 15.74 -6.03 -3.65
C CYS A 5 16.56 -6.54 -2.46
N ILE A 6 17.35 -5.66 -1.82
CA ILE A 6 18.07 -5.97 -0.57
C ILE A 6 17.07 -6.23 0.54
N ARG A 7 16.03 -5.39 0.62
CA ARG A 7 14.90 -5.55 1.54
C ARG A 7 14.31 -6.95 1.47
N HIS A 8 13.94 -7.42 0.27
CA HIS A 8 13.29 -8.73 0.10
C HIS A 8 14.19 -9.89 0.59
N ARG A 9 15.50 -9.81 0.35
CA ARG A 9 16.46 -10.83 0.83
C ARG A 9 16.66 -10.77 2.35
N LEU A 10 16.70 -9.57 2.93
CA LEU A 10 16.88 -9.41 4.38
C LEU A 10 15.61 -9.76 5.16
N GLN A 11 14.42 -9.48 4.62
CA GLN A 11 13.14 -9.85 5.22
C GLN A 11 12.89 -11.36 5.29
N ALA A 12 13.60 -12.15 4.47
CA ALA A 12 13.55 -13.60 4.54
C ALA A 12 14.34 -14.18 5.74
N GLY A 13 15.25 -13.40 6.33
CA GLY A 13 15.95 -13.75 7.57
C GLY A 13 15.25 -13.15 8.79
N SER A 14 15.28 -13.84 9.93
CA SER A 14 14.71 -13.35 11.21
C SER A 14 15.54 -12.27 11.89
N ASP A 15 16.81 -12.09 11.48
CA ASP A 15 17.81 -11.41 12.31
C ASP A 15 18.08 -9.96 11.89
N THR A 16 17.40 -9.48 10.85
CA THR A 16 17.62 -8.14 10.30
C THR A 16 16.32 -7.39 10.06
N LEU A 17 16.27 -6.18 10.60
CA LEU A 17 15.20 -5.23 10.39
C LEU A 17 15.57 -4.24 9.30
N PHE A 18 14.70 -4.03 8.31
CA PHE A 18 14.97 -3.13 7.18
C PHE A 18 14.04 -1.92 7.19
N VAL A 19 14.64 -0.72 7.31
CA VAL A 19 13.96 0.58 7.22
C VAL A 19 14.33 1.22 5.89
N TYR A 20 13.31 1.54 5.09
CA TYR A 20 13.48 2.17 3.78
C TYR A 20 12.84 3.55 3.77
N MET A 21 13.67 4.59 3.67
CA MET A 21 13.23 5.98 3.58
C MET A 21 13.48 6.48 2.16
N SER A 22 12.39 6.64 1.40
CA SER A 22 12.38 7.25 0.07
C SER A 22 11.41 8.44 -0.04
N GLU A 23 10.48 8.56 0.90
CA GLU A 23 9.53 9.65 0.95
C GLU A 23 9.99 10.71 1.96
N TYR A 24 10.00 11.96 1.51
CA TYR A 24 10.50 13.12 2.26
C TYR A 24 9.45 14.23 2.21
N SER A 25 8.26 14.00 2.76
CA SER A 25 7.12 14.92 2.63
C SER A 25 7.32 16.27 3.32
N ASP A 26 8.10 16.31 4.41
CA ASP A 26 8.45 17.54 5.12
C ASP A 26 9.90 17.50 5.59
N LEU A 27 10.76 18.26 4.92
CA LEU A 27 12.19 18.35 5.25
C LEU A 27 12.46 19.12 6.54
N ASN A 28 11.54 19.98 7.00
CA ASN A 28 11.68 20.67 8.28
C ASN A 28 11.42 19.72 9.45
N ARG A 29 10.58 18.70 9.25
CA ARG A 29 10.23 17.67 10.24
C ARG A 29 10.82 16.29 9.93
N ILE A 30 12.03 16.26 9.37
CA ILE A 30 12.67 15.01 8.90
C ILE A 30 12.76 13.90 9.96
N LYS A 31 12.96 14.27 11.23
CA LYS A 31 13.03 13.31 12.33
C LYS A 31 11.67 12.64 12.54
N LEU A 32 10.58 13.41 12.52
CA LEU A 32 9.23 12.86 12.62
C LEU A 32 8.89 11.98 11.42
N GLU A 33 9.30 12.38 10.21
CA GLU A 33 9.15 11.55 9.01
C GLU A 33 9.94 10.24 9.12
N PHE A 34 11.14 10.28 9.70
CA PHE A 34 11.90 9.07 9.98
C PHE A 34 11.22 8.18 11.03
N LEU A 35 10.70 8.74 12.13
CA LEU A 35 9.97 7.99 13.15
C LEU A 35 8.75 7.28 12.55
N LYS A 36 7.97 7.97 11.71
CA LYS A 36 6.86 7.36 10.95
C LYS A 36 7.37 6.23 10.06
N THR A 37 8.44 6.47 9.31
CA THR A 37 9.04 5.48 8.40
C THR A 37 9.51 4.24 9.15
N LEU A 38 10.17 4.42 10.29
CA LEU A 38 10.58 3.34 11.19
C LEU A 38 9.36 2.54 11.65
N ALA A 39 8.36 3.20 12.22
CA ALA A 39 7.18 2.54 12.76
C ALA A 39 6.37 1.78 11.69
N TYR A 40 6.20 2.35 10.50
CA TYR A 40 5.51 1.67 9.41
C TYR A 40 6.35 0.60 8.71
N SER A 41 7.68 0.67 8.78
CA SER A 41 8.55 -0.41 8.30
C SER A 41 8.30 -1.69 9.09
N LEU A 42 8.15 -1.59 10.42
CA LEU A 42 7.88 -2.72 11.32
C LEU A 42 6.45 -3.28 11.21
N LYS A 43 5.51 -2.57 10.58
CA LYS A 43 4.17 -3.09 10.27
C LYS A 43 4.20 -4.21 9.23
N ARG A 44 5.28 -4.33 8.45
CA ARG A 44 5.39 -5.32 7.38
C ARG A 44 5.52 -6.73 7.96
N LYS A 45 5.12 -7.73 7.19
CA LYS A 45 5.28 -9.14 7.58
C LYS A 45 6.77 -9.48 7.65
N GLY A 46 7.18 -10.05 8.77
CA GLY A 46 8.51 -10.60 9.00
C GLY A 46 8.61 -12.07 8.61
N SER A 47 9.68 -12.70 9.07
CA SER A 47 10.06 -14.08 8.74
C SER A 47 9.00 -15.12 9.15
N GLN A 48 8.21 -14.85 10.19
CA GLN A 48 7.16 -15.77 10.67
C GLN A 48 5.80 -15.50 10.00
N GLY A 49 5.71 -14.59 9.02
CA GLY A 49 4.46 -14.25 8.33
C GLY A 49 3.49 -13.38 9.15
N VAL A 50 3.95 -12.88 10.29
CA VAL A 50 3.30 -11.91 11.21
C VAL A 50 4.04 -10.58 11.18
N MET A 51 3.52 -9.51 11.77
CA MET A 51 4.18 -8.20 11.71
C MET A 51 5.50 -8.19 12.49
N GLN A 52 6.52 -7.49 12.01
CA GLN A 52 7.81 -7.39 12.72
C GLN A 52 7.68 -6.72 14.09
N TRP A 53 6.70 -5.81 14.27
CA TRP A 53 6.32 -5.31 15.61
C TRP A 53 5.94 -6.43 16.58
N GLN A 54 5.21 -7.44 16.10
CA GLN A 54 4.79 -8.58 16.92
C GLN A 54 5.96 -9.53 17.19
N GLU A 55 6.89 -9.67 16.23
CA GLU A 55 8.14 -10.42 16.44
C GLU A 55 8.97 -9.77 17.56
N LEU A 56 9.13 -8.45 17.53
CA LEU A 56 9.79 -7.69 18.60
C LEU A 56 9.08 -7.84 19.95
N ALA A 57 7.76 -7.65 19.99
CA ALA A 57 6.98 -7.80 21.22
C ALA A 57 7.07 -9.23 21.78
N THR A 58 7.10 -10.24 20.91
CA THR A 58 7.30 -11.65 21.33
C THR A 58 8.68 -11.86 21.92
N ALA A 59 9.73 -11.27 21.33
CA ALA A 59 11.09 -11.38 21.86
C ALA A 59 11.20 -10.75 23.25
N LEU A 60 10.57 -9.59 23.46
CA LEU A 60 10.47 -8.95 24.78
C LEU A 60 9.77 -9.86 25.80
N VAL A 61 8.60 -10.40 25.46
CA VAL A 61 7.82 -11.28 26.35
C VAL A 61 8.57 -12.57 26.67
N ASN A 62 9.14 -13.23 25.65
CA ASN A 62 9.89 -14.47 25.83
C ASN A 62 11.08 -14.28 26.77
N GLU A 63 11.81 -13.17 26.63
CA GLU A 63 12.92 -12.88 27.52
C GLU A 63 12.46 -12.55 28.94
N ALA A 64 11.42 -11.73 29.08
CA ALA A 64 10.89 -11.34 30.39
C ALA A 64 10.29 -12.52 31.17
N GLU A 65 9.66 -13.47 30.48
CA GLU A 65 9.00 -14.63 31.10
C GLU A 65 9.84 -15.91 31.05
N GLY A 66 11.03 -15.88 30.42
CA GLY A 66 11.88 -17.07 30.23
C GLY A 66 11.21 -18.15 29.36
N GLN A 67 10.39 -17.75 28.40
CA GLN A 67 9.65 -18.62 27.50
C GLN A 67 10.25 -18.60 26.08
N ASN A 68 9.83 -19.55 25.25
CA ASN A 68 10.20 -19.61 23.83
C ASN A 68 8.94 -19.83 22.98
N LEU A 69 7.94 -18.97 23.15
CA LEU A 69 6.74 -18.99 22.33
C LEU A 69 7.06 -18.47 20.92
N THR A 70 6.44 -19.07 19.91
CA THR A 70 6.45 -18.47 18.57
C THR A 70 5.57 -17.22 18.56
N THR A 71 5.85 -16.30 17.64
CA THR A 71 5.06 -15.06 17.56
C THR A 71 3.60 -15.35 17.21
N LYS A 72 3.34 -16.38 16.39
CA LYS A 72 1.97 -16.79 16.07
C LYS A 72 1.21 -17.28 17.29
N GLU A 73 1.79 -18.17 18.08
CA GLU A 73 1.17 -18.69 19.31
C GLU A 73 0.87 -17.56 20.28
N LEU A 74 1.81 -16.64 20.48
CA LEU A 74 1.60 -15.53 21.40
C LEU A 74 0.48 -14.59 20.91
N VAL A 75 0.49 -14.18 19.65
CA VAL A 75 -0.55 -13.31 19.07
C VAL A 75 -1.96 -13.96 19.10
N GLU A 76 -2.05 -15.28 18.94
CA GLU A 76 -3.34 -15.99 18.98
C GLU A 76 -3.89 -16.14 20.41
N THR A 77 -3.03 -16.36 21.39
CA THR A 77 -3.40 -16.52 22.80
C THR A 77 -3.57 -15.19 23.54
N PHE A 78 -2.95 -14.11 23.05
CA PHE A 78 -2.94 -12.81 23.71
C PHE A 78 -4.33 -12.22 24.04
N PRO A 79 -5.35 -12.31 23.16
CA PRO A 79 -6.69 -11.84 23.48
C PRO A 79 -7.31 -12.53 24.69
N ALA A 80 -7.07 -13.83 24.87
CA ALA A 80 -7.56 -14.57 26.03
C ALA A 80 -6.85 -14.12 27.31
N ARG A 81 -5.53 -13.84 27.24
CA ARG A 81 -4.75 -13.29 28.36
C ARG A 81 -5.29 -11.92 28.79
N LEU A 82 -5.56 -11.03 27.83
CA LEU A 82 -6.15 -9.71 28.10
C LEU A 82 -7.59 -9.77 28.64
N ALA A 83 -8.37 -10.76 28.22
CA ALA A 83 -9.73 -10.95 28.74
C ALA A 83 -9.74 -11.50 30.17
N ALA A 84 -8.74 -12.32 30.53
CA ALA A 84 -8.58 -12.86 31.88
C ALA A 84 -8.03 -11.82 32.86
N ASP A 85 -7.18 -10.91 32.39
CA ASP A 85 -6.57 -9.87 33.19
C ASP A 85 -6.44 -8.57 32.38
N SER A 86 -7.18 -7.54 32.79
CA SER A 86 -7.16 -6.22 32.15
C SER A 86 -5.82 -5.49 32.32
N ASN A 87 -5.01 -5.88 33.31
CA ASN A 87 -3.72 -5.26 33.61
C ASN A 87 -2.55 -6.07 33.04
N ALA A 88 -2.81 -7.14 32.27
CA ALA A 88 -1.77 -8.05 31.78
C ALA A 88 -0.66 -7.36 30.98
N ILE A 89 -0.98 -6.28 30.27
CA ILE A 89 0.01 -5.48 29.51
C ILE A 89 0.91 -4.66 30.45
N GLU A 90 0.36 -4.07 31.50
CA GLU A 90 1.11 -3.30 32.51
C GLU A 90 2.06 -4.23 33.28
N GLU A 91 1.56 -5.38 33.75
CA GLU A 91 2.38 -6.39 34.41
C GLU A 91 3.50 -6.93 33.50
N LEU A 92 3.21 -7.15 32.21
CA LEU A 92 4.23 -7.56 31.24
C LEU A 92 5.27 -6.45 31.02
N THR A 93 4.84 -5.20 30.99
CA THR A 93 5.72 -4.04 30.83
C THR A 93 6.69 -3.96 32.02
N ASP A 94 6.18 -4.06 33.24
CA ASP A 94 6.99 -4.07 34.47
C ASP A 94 7.99 -5.23 34.48
N ARG A 95 7.59 -6.42 34.01
CA ARG A 95 8.50 -7.57 33.90
C ARG A 95 9.61 -7.33 32.88
N VAL A 96 9.27 -6.77 31.71
CA VAL A 96 10.25 -6.43 30.68
C VAL A 96 11.24 -5.41 31.22
N LEU A 97 10.76 -4.32 31.83
CA LEU A 97 11.63 -3.28 32.43
C LEU A 97 12.45 -3.81 33.61
N GLY A 98 11.92 -4.77 34.37
CA GLY A 98 12.65 -5.45 35.44
C GLY A 98 13.84 -6.26 34.93
N VAL A 99 13.74 -6.86 33.74
CA VAL A 99 14.82 -7.62 33.07
C VAL A 99 15.74 -6.70 32.26
N ARG A 100 15.20 -5.64 31.66
CA ARG A 100 15.88 -4.67 30.80
C ARG A 100 15.85 -3.27 31.43
N GLN A 101 16.71 -3.06 32.43
CA GLN A 101 16.79 -1.80 33.16
C GLN A 101 17.36 -0.64 32.33
N GLU A 102 17.95 -0.94 31.18
CA GLU A 102 18.44 0.05 30.21
C GLU A 102 17.32 0.69 29.37
N PHE A 103 16.08 0.20 29.43
CA PHE A 103 14.94 0.81 28.75
C PHE A 103 14.37 1.93 29.64
N GLU A 104 14.59 3.17 29.22
CA GLU A 104 14.24 4.36 30.03
C GLU A 104 12.76 4.74 29.90
N ASN A 105 12.17 4.61 28.71
CA ASN A 105 10.77 4.97 28.47
C ASN A 105 9.82 3.75 28.55
N PRO A 106 8.99 3.64 29.62
CA PRO A 106 8.03 2.57 29.77
C PRO A 106 6.93 2.58 28.70
N ASP A 107 6.55 3.76 28.20
CA ASP A 107 5.45 3.92 27.22
C ASP A 107 5.82 3.30 25.87
N LEU A 108 7.11 3.31 25.49
CA LEU A 108 7.59 2.63 24.30
C LEU A 108 7.41 1.11 24.42
N VAL A 109 7.81 0.53 25.55
CA VAL A 109 7.65 -0.90 25.82
C VAL A 109 6.17 -1.27 25.83
N LEU A 110 5.36 -0.48 26.54
CA LEU A 110 3.91 -0.63 26.61
C LEU A 110 3.27 -0.63 25.21
N ALA A 111 3.61 0.36 24.38
CA ALA A 111 3.11 0.47 23.01
C ALA A 111 3.55 -0.71 22.14
N ILE A 112 4.79 -1.18 22.26
CA ILE A 112 5.27 -2.36 21.53
C ILE A 112 4.47 -3.60 21.93
N LEU A 113 4.24 -3.82 23.22
CA LEU A 113 3.46 -4.96 23.71
C LEU A 113 2.00 -4.91 23.24
N TRP A 114 1.39 -3.73 23.16
CA TRP A 114 0.05 -3.56 22.60
C TRP A 114 -0.08 -4.04 21.15
N THR A 115 1.02 -4.15 20.39
CA THR A 115 0.99 -4.67 19.02
C THR A 115 0.63 -6.16 18.92
N LEU A 116 0.72 -6.91 20.02
CA LEU A 116 0.27 -8.30 20.14
C LEU A 116 -1.27 -8.41 20.07
N SER A 117 -2.00 -7.36 20.48
CA SER A 117 -3.46 -7.32 20.38
C SER A 117 -3.89 -6.89 18.98
N LYS A 118 -4.59 -7.76 18.24
CA LYS A 118 -5.15 -7.43 16.92
C LYS A 118 -6.01 -6.15 16.95
N LYS A 119 -6.79 -5.96 18.02
CA LYS A 119 -7.68 -4.79 18.20
C LYS A 119 -6.93 -3.48 18.46
N HIS A 120 -5.82 -3.53 19.19
CA HIS A 120 -5.09 -2.33 19.63
C HIS A 120 -3.85 -2.01 18.79
N SER A 121 -3.34 -3.00 18.04
CA SER A 121 -2.14 -2.88 17.22
C SER A 121 -2.15 -1.69 16.25
N PRO A 122 -3.25 -1.37 15.52
CA PRO A 122 -3.27 -0.20 14.65
C PRO A 122 -3.09 1.12 15.40
N TYR A 123 -3.58 1.23 16.63
CA TYR A 123 -3.45 2.43 17.47
C TYR A 123 -2.06 2.50 18.09
N ALA A 124 -1.52 1.38 18.57
CA ALA A 124 -0.15 1.31 19.08
C ALA A 124 0.87 1.75 18.01
N ILE A 125 0.72 1.26 16.77
CA ILE A 125 1.61 1.64 15.66
C ILE A 125 1.46 3.13 15.31
N LYS A 126 0.25 3.69 15.37
CA LYS A 126 0.05 5.14 15.17
C LYS A 126 0.75 5.96 16.25
N TRP A 127 0.65 5.54 17.51
CA TRP A 127 1.33 6.20 18.62
C TRP A 127 2.86 6.10 18.50
N LEU A 128 3.39 4.90 18.20
CA LEU A 128 4.81 4.67 17.90
C LEU A 128 5.31 5.47 16.69
N ALA A 129 4.44 5.87 15.77
CA ALA A 129 4.74 6.76 14.65
C ALA A 129 4.70 8.26 15.03
N GLY A 130 4.59 8.58 16.32
CA GLY A 130 4.53 9.96 16.84
C GLY A 130 3.16 10.65 16.67
N GLN A 131 2.09 9.90 16.41
CA GLN A 131 0.74 10.47 16.25
C GLN A 131 -0.04 10.43 17.55
N SER A 132 -0.85 11.45 17.79
CA SER A 132 -1.78 11.45 18.92
C SER A 132 -2.93 10.47 18.68
N LEU A 133 -3.43 9.88 19.76
CA LEU A 133 -4.59 9.00 19.74
C LEU A 133 -5.84 9.77 20.19
N PRO A 134 -7.05 9.32 19.80
CA PRO A 134 -8.28 9.79 20.45
C PRO A 134 -8.17 9.57 21.96
N GLN A 135 -8.59 10.54 22.77
CA GLN A 135 -8.41 10.53 24.23
C GLN A 135 -8.89 9.21 24.88
N SER A 136 -10.07 8.73 24.48
CA SER A 136 -10.61 7.47 24.98
C SER A 136 -9.77 6.23 24.64
N ARG A 137 -9.01 6.26 23.54
CA ARG A 137 -8.08 5.19 23.15
C ARG A 137 -6.75 5.32 23.87
N ALA A 138 -6.24 6.53 24.01
CA ALA A 138 -5.04 6.83 24.78
C ALA A 138 -5.21 6.34 26.23
N GLU A 139 -6.31 6.71 26.88
CA GLU A 139 -6.65 6.28 28.25
C GLU A 139 -6.82 4.76 28.36
N ALA A 140 -7.54 4.14 27.41
CA ALA A 140 -7.76 2.69 27.43
C ALA A 140 -6.46 1.88 27.23
N MET A 141 -5.48 2.43 26.53
CA MET A 141 -4.18 1.81 26.31
C MET A 141 -3.10 2.31 27.28
N GLN A 142 -3.47 3.24 28.18
CA GLN A 142 -2.57 3.95 29.09
C GLN A 142 -1.38 4.62 28.38
N LEU A 143 -1.55 5.05 27.13
CA LEU A 143 -0.53 5.76 26.36
C LEU A 143 -0.73 7.27 26.47
N PRO A 144 0.32 8.06 26.75
CA PRO A 144 0.17 9.50 26.89
C PRO A 144 -0.09 10.19 25.55
N ASN A 145 -0.88 11.26 25.58
CA ASN A 145 -1.02 12.20 24.47
C ASN A 145 -0.28 13.48 24.84
N SER A 146 0.89 13.70 24.23
CA SER A 146 1.64 14.96 24.35
C SER A 146 1.18 15.99 23.30
N SER A 147 1.48 17.27 23.57
CA SER A 147 1.21 18.34 22.61
C SER A 147 2.08 18.19 21.36
N GLU A 148 1.73 18.88 20.26
CA GLU A 148 2.56 18.77 19.04
C GLU A 148 3.99 19.26 19.24
N ASP A 149 4.17 20.32 20.03
CA ASP A 149 5.46 20.93 20.31
C ASP A 149 6.34 20.01 21.16
N ASP A 150 5.77 19.40 22.21
CA ASP A 150 6.48 18.45 23.07
C ASP A 150 6.92 17.22 22.28
N ARG A 151 6.05 16.68 21.41
CA ARG A 151 6.39 15.53 20.55
C ARG A 151 7.56 15.85 19.63
N GLU A 152 7.58 17.04 19.01
CA GLU A 152 8.66 17.42 18.10
C GLU A 152 10.00 17.51 18.84
N ALA A 153 10.00 18.03 20.07
CA ALA A 153 11.18 18.08 20.93
C ALA A 153 11.70 16.67 21.30
N GLU A 154 10.79 15.74 21.62
CA GLU A 154 11.12 14.38 22.09
C GLU A 154 11.28 13.35 20.95
N THR A 155 10.95 13.71 19.72
CA THR A 155 10.91 12.78 18.57
C THR A 155 12.25 12.08 18.38
N PHE A 156 13.37 12.80 18.52
CA PHE A 156 14.67 12.18 18.31
C PHE A 156 15.02 11.19 19.42
N ASP A 157 14.70 11.50 20.67
CA ASP A 157 14.97 10.61 21.79
C ASP A 157 14.10 9.34 21.69
N THR A 158 12.84 9.50 21.31
CA THR A 158 11.94 8.38 20.94
C THR A 158 12.56 7.47 19.88
N ILE A 159 13.14 8.05 18.82
CA ILE A 159 13.83 7.27 17.77
C ILE A 159 15.02 6.50 18.35
N ARG A 160 15.85 7.16 19.17
CA ARG A 160 17.04 6.54 19.76
C ARG A 160 16.67 5.35 20.62
N GLU A 161 15.70 5.52 21.51
CA GLU A 161 15.23 4.48 22.40
C GLU A 161 14.60 3.31 21.64
N LEU A 162 13.78 3.58 20.62
CA LEU A 162 13.23 2.53 19.77
C LEU A 162 14.32 1.75 19.03
N LEU A 163 15.32 2.43 18.47
CA LEU A 163 16.44 1.78 17.80
C LEU A 163 17.30 0.96 18.78
N ASP A 164 17.42 1.41 20.03
CA ASP A 164 18.11 0.67 21.08
C ASP A 164 17.35 -0.60 21.46
N ILE A 165 16.02 -0.53 21.67
CA ILE A 165 15.17 -1.69 21.94
C ILE A 165 15.27 -2.69 20.78
N ILE A 166 15.10 -2.22 19.54
CA ILE A 166 15.19 -3.08 18.35
C ILE A 166 16.59 -3.71 18.24
N GLY A 167 17.65 -2.94 18.49
CA GLY A 167 19.04 -3.36 18.39
C GLY A 167 19.44 -4.49 19.36
N CYS A 168 18.66 -4.72 20.42
CA CYS A 168 18.81 -5.87 21.31
C CYS A 168 18.43 -7.19 20.65
N TYR A 169 17.50 -7.18 19.69
CA TYR A 169 16.90 -8.40 19.11
C TYR A 169 17.17 -8.57 17.61
N ALA A 170 17.45 -7.50 16.89
CA ALA A 170 17.71 -7.53 15.45
C ALA A 170 18.80 -6.54 15.03
N THR A 171 19.52 -6.87 13.96
CA THR A 171 20.40 -5.89 13.29
C THR A 171 19.57 -4.93 12.47
N ILE A 172 19.81 -3.62 12.57
CA ILE A 172 19.00 -2.62 11.86
C ILE A 172 19.72 -2.17 10.59
N ALA A 173 19.08 -2.29 9.43
CA ALA A 173 19.53 -1.73 8.17
C ALA A 173 18.64 -0.55 7.76
N ILE A 174 19.19 0.66 7.75
CA ILE A 174 18.45 1.89 7.40
C ILE A 174 18.96 2.39 6.06
N CYS A 175 18.06 2.56 5.10
CA CYS A 175 18.38 2.99 3.75
C CYS A 175 17.71 4.34 3.42
N PHE A 176 18.52 5.29 2.96
CA PHE A 176 18.09 6.57 2.41
C PHE A 176 18.23 6.51 0.89
N ASP A 177 17.13 6.71 0.16
CA ASP A 177 17.08 6.70 -1.30
C ASP A 177 16.41 7.98 -1.82
N GLU A 178 16.43 8.20 -3.14
CA GLU A 178 15.76 9.35 -3.78
C GLU A 178 16.17 10.74 -3.23
N LEU A 179 17.46 10.88 -2.90
CA LEU A 179 18.02 12.09 -2.30
C LEU A 179 18.36 13.18 -3.32
N ASP A 180 18.46 12.82 -4.60
CA ASP A 180 18.92 13.70 -5.69
C ASP A 180 17.83 14.64 -6.25
N VAL A 181 16.73 14.82 -5.51
CA VAL A 181 15.62 15.72 -5.88
C VAL A 181 15.97 17.16 -5.45
N PRO A 182 15.75 18.18 -6.30
CA PRO A 182 16.16 19.58 -6.02
C PRO A 182 15.26 20.31 -5.02
N GLU A 183 14.78 19.63 -3.99
CA GLU A 183 13.94 20.19 -2.93
C GLU A 183 14.79 20.70 -1.76
N CYS A 184 14.38 21.82 -1.16
CA CYS A 184 15.02 22.41 0.02
C CYS A 184 14.02 22.63 1.16
N ASN A 185 14.53 22.60 2.39
CA ASN A 185 13.79 23.04 3.58
C ASN A 185 13.78 24.57 3.73
N ASP A 186 13.13 25.07 4.77
CA ASP A 186 12.97 26.52 5.00
C ASP A 186 14.30 27.24 5.26
N ALA A 187 15.31 26.50 5.74
CA ALA A 187 16.67 26.99 5.95
C ALA A 187 17.54 26.91 4.68
N GLY A 188 16.99 26.45 3.55
CA GLY A 188 17.69 26.34 2.27
C GLY A 188 18.57 25.11 2.12
N PHE A 189 18.51 24.15 3.04
CA PHE A 189 19.23 22.87 2.91
C PHE A 189 18.47 21.93 1.99
N THR A 190 19.21 21.34 1.06
CA THR A 190 18.69 20.31 0.14
C THR A 190 18.26 19.05 0.88
N ARG A 191 17.37 18.24 0.27
CA ARG A 191 16.99 16.92 0.77
C ARG A 191 18.20 16.05 1.15
N ALA A 192 19.20 15.97 0.27
CA ALA A 192 20.42 15.19 0.53
C ALA A 192 21.18 15.68 1.77
N GLN A 193 21.25 16.99 1.97
CA GLN A 193 21.89 17.59 3.15
C GLN A 193 21.12 17.30 4.44
N VAL A 194 19.80 17.44 4.41
CA VAL A 194 18.92 17.15 5.56
C VAL A 194 19.00 15.67 5.93
N ALA A 195 18.91 14.77 4.95
CA ALA A 195 19.03 13.33 5.16
C ALA A 195 20.43 12.93 5.66
N ALA A 196 21.50 13.55 5.15
CA ALA A 196 22.85 13.29 5.62
C ALA A 196 23.07 13.75 7.07
N GLY A 197 22.46 14.87 7.48
CA GLY A 197 22.41 15.31 8.87
C GLY A 197 21.72 14.29 9.78
N LEU A 198 20.53 13.82 9.38
CA LEU A 198 19.82 12.77 10.10
C LEU A 198 20.63 11.47 10.18
N ALA A 199 21.21 11.01 9.07
CA ALA A 199 22.00 9.78 9.03
C ALA A 199 23.22 9.87 9.96
N LYS A 200 23.89 11.02 10.01
CA LYS A 200 24.99 11.28 10.95
C LYS A 200 24.53 11.17 12.40
N ASP A 201 23.35 11.73 12.75
CA ASP A 201 22.82 11.66 14.10
C ASP A 201 22.41 10.22 14.48
N LEU A 202 21.82 9.48 13.53
CA LEU A 202 21.49 8.06 13.68
C LEU A 202 22.73 7.18 13.85
N TYR A 203 23.81 7.45 13.12
CA TYR A 203 25.08 6.72 13.24
C TYR A 203 25.61 6.74 14.68
N ASN A 204 25.48 7.88 15.36
CA ASN A 204 25.92 8.01 16.75
C ASN A 204 24.96 7.34 17.75
N SER A 205 23.76 6.98 17.31
CA SER A 205 22.68 6.48 18.17
C SER A 205 22.46 4.99 18.03
N VAL A 206 22.64 4.42 16.83
CA VAL A 206 22.41 3.00 16.56
C VAL A 206 23.58 2.16 17.09
N LYS A 207 23.33 1.32 18.09
CA LYS A 207 24.33 0.39 18.65
C LYS A 207 24.72 -0.74 17.68
N ARG A 208 23.74 -1.24 16.91
CA ARG A 208 23.91 -2.37 15.97
C ARG A 208 23.12 -2.15 14.70
N GLY A 209 23.78 -1.64 13.67
CA GLY A 209 23.13 -1.46 12.39
C GLY A 209 24.05 -1.01 11.27
N VAL A 210 23.46 -0.91 10.09
CA VAL A 210 24.08 -0.46 8.86
C VAL A 210 23.25 0.69 8.30
N LEU A 211 23.89 1.81 8.02
CA LEU A 211 23.29 2.91 7.29
C LEU A 211 23.72 2.81 5.82
N LEU A 212 22.76 2.94 4.91
CA LEU A 212 22.99 2.94 3.48
C LEU A 212 22.41 4.23 2.90
N MET A 213 23.21 4.94 2.12
CA MET A 213 22.80 6.16 1.44
C MET A 213 23.05 6.02 -0.05
N SER A 214 21.99 6.15 -0.85
CA SER A 214 22.02 6.12 -2.31
C SER A 214 21.96 7.55 -2.83
N VAL A 215 23.03 8.00 -3.50
CA VAL A 215 23.18 9.36 -4.04
C VAL A 215 23.99 9.34 -5.34
N PHE A 216 23.77 10.32 -6.20
CA PHE A 216 24.70 10.57 -7.31
C PHE A 216 26.04 11.14 -6.82
N PRO A 217 27.16 10.85 -7.52
CA PRO A 217 28.46 11.42 -7.19
C PRO A 217 28.48 12.95 -7.12
N GLU A 218 27.72 13.61 -8.00
CA GLU A 218 27.55 15.07 -8.01
C GLU A 218 26.87 15.56 -6.73
N THR A 219 25.78 14.93 -6.31
CA THR A 219 25.07 15.25 -5.06
C THR A 219 25.97 15.07 -3.85
N TRP A 220 26.71 13.97 -3.80
CA TRP A 220 27.68 13.72 -2.73
C TRP A 220 28.77 14.81 -2.68
N SER A 221 29.36 15.14 -3.83
CA SER A 221 30.49 16.08 -3.90
C SER A 221 30.09 17.54 -3.77
N GLN A 222 28.93 17.95 -4.31
CA GLN A 222 28.52 19.35 -4.40
C GLN A 222 27.53 19.76 -3.32
N GLN A 223 26.74 18.84 -2.77
CA GLN A 223 25.73 19.16 -1.76
C GLN A 223 26.15 18.68 -0.37
N ILE A 224 26.41 17.37 -0.23
CA ILE A 224 26.72 16.76 1.08
C ILE A 224 28.10 17.23 1.58
N LYS A 225 29.13 17.17 0.72
CA LYS A 225 30.48 17.66 1.07
C LYS A 225 30.59 19.19 1.19
N ALA A 226 29.58 19.92 0.75
CA ALA A 226 29.51 21.38 0.92
C ALA A 226 28.89 21.80 2.26
N LEU A 227 28.43 20.86 3.09
CA LEU A 227 27.92 21.18 4.43
C LEU A 227 29.01 21.81 5.32
N PRO A 228 28.66 22.77 6.20
CA PRO A 228 29.61 23.34 7.16
C PRO A 228 30.27 22.31 8.08
N TYR A 229 29.58 21.19 8.32
CA TYR A 229 30.03 20.05 9.14
C TYR A 229 30.24 18.78 8.31
N ALA A 230 30.59 18.94 7.02
CA ALA A 230 30.75 17.84 6.08
C ALA A 230 31.75 16.78 6.55
N GLU A 231 32.86 17.15 7.20
CA GLU A 231 33.85 16.18 7.73
C GLU A 231 33.18 15.14 8.65
N ALA A 232 32.34 15.60 9.58
CA ALA A 232 31.64 14.72 10.50
C ALA A 232 30.64 13.77 9.81
N VAL A 233 30.04 14.21 8.70
CA VAL A 233 29.13 13.39 7.88
C VAL A 233 29.94 12.38 7.05
N VAL A 234 31.02 12.82 6.42
CA VAL A 234 31.90 11.98 5.59
C VAL A 234 32.56 10.88 6.42
N ASP A 235 33.03 11.18 7.62
CA ASP A 235 33.67 10.19 8.50
C ASP A 235 32.72 9.06 8.93
N ARG A 236 31.40 9.32 8.97
CA ARG A 236 30.38 8.38 9.44
C ARG A 236 29.68 7.66 8.29
N ILE A 237 29.20 8.42 7.32
CA ILE A 237 28.41 7.90 6.19
C ILE A 237 29.31 7.50 5.03
N GLY A 238 30.43 8.20 4.84
CA GLY A 238 31.40 7.96 3.78
C GLY A 238 32.46 6.92 4.11
N GLU A 239 32.35 6.19 5.23
CA GLU A 239 33.34 5.17 5.65
C GLU A 239 33.60 4.15 4.53
N ARG A 240 32.54 3.77 3.81
CA ARG A 240 32.62 2.89 2.64
C ARG A 240 31.76 3.41 1.50
N ALA A 241 32.41 3.74 0.39
CA ALA A 241 31.73 4.05 -0.87
C ALA A 241 31.69 2.81 -1.76
N VAL A 242 30.51 2.55 -2.35
CA VAL A 242 30.33 1.49 -3.34
C VAL A 242 29.87 2.12 -4.64
N ASP A 243 30.80 2.30 -5.57
CA ASP A 243 30.49 2.86 -6.89
C ASP A 243 29.79 1.82 -7.77
N LEU A 244 28.57 2.13 -8.18
CA LEU A 244 27.84 1.32 -9.15
C LEU A 244 28.42 1.55 -10.55
N ARG A 245 29.03 0.52 -11.12
CA ARG A 245 29.55 0.55 -12.48
C ARG A 245 28.47 0.12 -13.48
N PRO A 246 28.47 0.69 -14.71
CA PRO A 246 27.68 0.15 -15.80
C PRO A 246 27.96 -1.34 -16.03
N LEU A 247 26.98 -2.09 -16.51
CA LEU A 247 27.17 -3.50 -16.83
C LEU A 247 28.13 -3.63 -18.02
N ASN A 248 29.12 -4.50 -17.90
CA ASN A 248 29.98 -4.87 -19.02
C ASN A 248 29.30 -5.96 -19.89
N GLU A 249 29.96 -6.36 -20.97
CA GLU A 249 29.46 -7.38 -21.91
C GLU A 249 29.07 -8.69 -21.21
N GLU A 250 29.91 -9.17 -20.31
CA GLU A 250 29.71 -10.44 -19.59
C GLU A 250 28.57 -10.34 -18.56
N ASN A 251 28.52 -9.24 -17.80
CA ASN A 251 27.49 -8.99 -16.79
C ASN A 251 26.10 -8.87 -17.41
N ILE A 252 26.00 -8.37 -18.64
CA ILE A 252 24.72 -8.35 -19.37
C ILE A 252 24.28 -9.76 -19.74
N LEU A 253 25.19 -10.57 -20.29
CA LEU A 253 24.88 -11.95 -20.60
C LEU A 253 24.48 -12.72 -19.35
N GLU A 254 25.19 -12.50 -18.23
CA GLU A 254 24.87 -13.10 -16.94
C GLU A 254 23.51 -12.63 -16.41
N LEU A 255 23.22 -11.32 -16.44
CA LEU A 255 21.93 -10.76 -16.02
C LEU A 255 20.77 -11.39 -16.80
N VAL A 256 20.88 -11.46 -18.11
CA VAL A 256 19.85 -12.03 -18.98
C VAL A 256 19.74 -13.54 -18.77
N SER A 257 20.87 -14.24 -18.66
CA SER A 257 20.91 -15.69 -18.38
C SER A 257 20.26 -16.02 -17.04
N LEU A 258 20.52 -15.25 -15.99
CA LEU A 258 19.93 -15.43 -14.66
C LEU A 258 18.41 -15.27 -14.70
N ARG A 259 17.92 -14.23 -15.41
CA ARG A 259 16.48 -14.00 -15.56
C ARG A 259 15.78 -15.10 -16.36
N LEU A 260 16.44 -15.62 -17.40
CA LEU A 260 15.88 -16.70 -18.23
C LEU A 260 16.00 -18.06 -17.57
N ARG A 261 17.01 -18.28 -16.71
CA ARG A 261 17.22 -19.56 -16.01
C ARG A 261 15.98 -19.97 -15.22
N GLU A 262 15.41 -19.06 -14.45
CA GLU A 262 14.21 -19.33 -13.66
C GLU A 262 13.05 -19.77 -14.57
N PHE A 263 12.87 -19.10 -15.71
CA PHE A 263 11.88 -19.49 -16.71
C PHE A 263 12.15 -20.89 -17.29
N TYR A 264 13.40 -21.20 -17.64
CA TYR A 264 13.78 -22.49 -18.20
C TYR A 264 13.60 -23.64 -17.21
N GLU A 265 14.00 -23.45 -15.95
CA GLU A 265 13.84 -24.42 -14.88
C GLU A 265 12.35 -24.69 -14.61
N GLN A 266 11.55 -23.63 -14.46
CA GLN A 266 10.10 -23.76 -14.23
C GLN A 266 9.36 -24.43 -15.40
N LYS A 267 9.85 -24.27 -16.62
CA LYS A 267 9.23 -24.85 -17.83
C LYS A 267 9.86 -26.16 -18.28
N GLY A 268 10.90 -26.64 -17.60
CA GLY A 268 11.62 -27.85 -17.99
C GLY A 268 12.25 -27.76 -19.39
N LEU A 269 12.66 -26.57 -19.81
CA LEU A 269 13.22 -26.31 -21.14
C LEU A 269 14.75 -26.33 -21.10
N ILE A 270 15.37 -26.88 -22.15
CA ILE A 270 16.82 -26.84 -22.35
C ILE A 270 17.11 -25.85 -23.48
N PRO A 271 17.63 -24.65 -23.18
CA PRO A 271 17.95 -23.68 -24.22
C PRO A 271 19.21 -24.10 -24.99
N SER A 272 19.31 -23.69 -26.25
CA SER A 272 20.52 -23.91 -27.07
C SER A 272 21.74 -23.14 -26.55
N HIS A 273 21.51 -22.00 -25.89
CA HIS A 273 22.52 -21.25 -25.13
C HIS A 273 21.87 -20.43 -24.01
N PRO A 274 22.63 -19.99 -22.98
CA PRO A 274 22.07 -19.40 -21.75
C PRO A 274 21.17 -18.16 -21.95
N VAL A 275 21.43 -17.37 -23.00
CA VAL A 275 20.65 -16.17 -23.33
C VAL A 275 19.64 -16.35 -24.47
N TYR A 276 19.35 -17.57 -24.91
CA TYR A 276 18.30 -17.81 -25.92
C TYR A 276 17.00 -17.15 -25.44
N PRO A 277 16.14 -16.60 -26.31
CA PRO A 277 16.23 -16.49 -27.76
C PRO A 277 17.02 -15.29 -28.29
N PHE A 278 17.70 -14.53 -27.43
CA PHE A 278 18.47 -13.36 -27.82
C PHE A 278 19.80 -13.74 -28.45
N ASP A 279 20.26 -12.97 -29.43
CA ASP A 279 21.61 -13.08 -29.94
C ASP A 279 22.62 -12.57 -28.88
N PRO A 280 23.58 -13.39 -28.41
CA PRO A 280 24.60 -12.95 -27.48
C PRO A 280 25.36 -11.70 -27.95
N GLU A 281 25.63 -11.54 -29.23
CA GLU A 281 26.37 -10.39 -29.74
C GLU A 281 25.56 -9.09 -29.66
N GLN A 282 24.23 -9.15 -29.85
CA GLN A 282 23.36 -7.98 -29.65
C GLN A 282 23.34 -7.52 -28.19
N LEU A 283 23.36 -8.48 -27.26
CA LEU A 283 23.44 -8.20 -25.83
C LEU A 283 24.81 -7.63 -25.43
N LYS A 284 25.91 -8.17 -25.98
CA LYS A 284 27.25 -7.61 -25.77
C LYS A 284 27.37 -6.18 -26.29
N GLU A 285 26.77 -5.88 -27.44
CA GLU A 285 26.76 -4.52 -27.99
C GLU A 285 26.09 -3.51 -27.04
N LYS A 286 25.02 -3.92 -26.33
CA LYS A 286 24.43 -3.09 -25.26
C LYS A 286 25.41 -2.84 -24.10
N GLY A 287 26.29 -3.79 -23.81
CA GLY A 287 27.36 -3.66 -22.82
C GLY A 287 28.40 -2.65 -23.23
N ARG A 288 28.80 -2.66 -24.51
CA ARG A 288 29.71 -1.65 -25.09
C ARG A 288 29.12 -0.25 -25.03
N GLN A 289 27.81 -0.14 -25.23
CA GLN A 289 27.05 1.10 -25.11
C GLN A 289 26.82 1.54 -23.65
N ARG A 290 27.32 0.79 -22.66
CA ARG A 290 27.15 1.06 -21.22
C ARG A 290 25.69 1.18 -20.81
N ALA A 291 24.81 0.41 -21.44
CA ALA A 291 23.39 0.37 -21.11
C ALA A 291 23.18 -0.01 -19.63
N THR A 292 22.19 0.60 -18.98
CA THR A 292 21.85 0.22 -17.61
C THR A 292 21.16 -1.15 -17.59
N ALA A 293 21.14 -1.82 -16.43
CA ALA A 293 20.38 -3.05 -16.25
C ALA A 293 18.90 -2.89 -16.69
N ARG A 294 18.31 -1.71 -16.42
CA ARG A 294 16.93 -1.40 -16.81
C ARG A 294 16.79 -1.34 -18.32
N ASP A 295 17.71 -0.65 -19.02
CA ASP A 295 17.66 -0.51 -20.48
C ASP A 295 17.80 -1.87 -21.18
N VAL A 296 18.71 -2.71 -20.68
CA VAL A 296 18.91 -4.07 -21.20
C VAL A 296 17.66 -4.92 -21.04
N LEU A 297 17.07 -4.93 -19.84
CA LEU A 297 15.86 -5.72 -19.57
C LEU A 297 14.64 -5.16 -20.33
N GLN A 298 14.54 -3.84 -20.48
CA GLN A 298 13.49 -3.21 -21.29
C GLN A 298 13.66 -3.56 -22.76
N TRP A 299 14.89 -3.57 -23.26
CA TRP A 299 15.19 -4.01 -24.62
C TRP A 299 14.78 -5.48 -24.83
N CYS A 300 15.12 -6.37 -23.88
CA CYS A 300 14.68 -7.78 -23.93
C CYS A 300 13.15 -7.88 -23.96
N LYS A 301 12.45 -7.11 -23.12
CA LYS A 301 10.97 -7.06 -23.08
C LYS A 301 10.38 -6.58 -24.41
N ASN A 302 10.95 -5.54 -25.00
CA ASN A 302 10.47 -4.97 -26.26
C ASN A 302 10.74 -5.90 -27.45
N TRP A 303 11.91 -6.55 -27.49
CA TRP A 303 12.25 -7.54 -28.51
C TRP A 303 11.22 -8.68 -28.58
N CYS A 304 10.70 -9.12 -27.42
CA CYS A 304 9.60 -10.08 -27.36
C CYS A 304 8.28 -9.54 -27.92
N LYS A 305 7.97 -8.24 -27.73
CA LYS A 305 6.78 -7.59 -28.32
C LYS A 305 6.88 -7.53 -29.85
N ASP A 306 8.05 -7.22 -30.39
CA ASP A 306 8.26 -7.10 -31.84
C ASP A 306 8.13 -8.44 -32.56
N LEU A 307 8.56 -9.54 -31.94
CA LEU A 307 8.32 -10.90 -32.46
C LEU A 307 6.84 -11.28 -32.51
N ASN A 308 6.05 -10.87 -31.51
CA ASN A 308 4.61 -11.10 -31.52
C ASN A 308 3.92 -10.28 -32.62
N ASN A 309 4.42 -9.07 -32.92
CA ASN A 309 3.91 -8.23 -34.01
C ASN A 309 4.29 -8.78 -35.40
N LEU A 310 5.47 -9.41 -35.55
CA LEU A 310 5.89 -10.06 -36.80
C LEU A 310 5.02 -11.29 -37.15
N LYS A 311 4.45 -11.98 -36.16
CA LYS A 311 3.52 -13.09 -36.39
C LYS A 311 2.15 -12.66 -36.96
N VAL A 312 1.80 -11.36 -36.88
CA VAL A 312 0.51 -10.83 -37.36
C VAL A 312 0.56 -10.43 -38.85
N ASN A 313 1.74 -10.17 -39.42
CA ASN A 313 1.90 -9.63 -40.78
C ASN A 313 2.46 -10.60 -41.83
N GLY A 314 2.22 -11.90 -41.68
CA GLY A 314 2.16 -12.84 -42.82
C GLY A 314 3.42 -13.08 -43.66
N THR A 315 4.61 -12.62 -43.26
CA THR A 315 5.87 -12.98 -43.95
C THR A 315 6.59 -14.10 -43.19
N GLN A 316 6.58 -15.30 -43.77
CA GLN A 316 7.34 -16.46 -43.28
C GLN A 316 8.84 -16.13 -43.13
N PRO A 317 9.48 -16.48 -42.01
CA PRO A 317 10.93 -16.67 -41.99
C PRO A 317 11.31 -17.95 -42.74
N PRO A 318 12.45 -17.99 -43.45
CA PRO A 318 12.94 -19.23 -44.02
C PRO A 318 13.54 -20.12 -42.91
N VAL A 319 13.37 -21.42 -43.09
CA VAL A 319 13.86 -22.55 -42.28
C VAL A 319 12.92 -22.97 -41.13
N SER A 320 12.25 -24.10 -41.39
CA SER A 320 11.32 -24.80 -40.51
C SER A 320 11.92 -25.17 -39.16
N PRO A 321 11.25 -24.90 -38.02
CA PRO A 321 11.52 -25.59 -36.77
C PRO A 321 10.90 -27.02 -36.79
N PRO A 322 11.44 -27.97 -36.00
CA PRO A 322 10.82 -29.28 -35.80
C PRO A 322 9.46 -29.14 -35.09
N PRO A 323 8.58 -30.15 -35.13
CA PRO A 323 7.17 -29.99 -34.78
C PRO A 323 7.03 -29.60 -33.30
N VAL A 324 6.59 -28.37 -33.06
CA VAL A 324 6.17 -27.90 -31.75
C VAL A 324 4.88 -28.63 -31.42
N VAL A 325 4.92 -29.45 -30.39
CA VAL A 325 3.72 -29.99 -29.76
C VAL A 325 3.03 -28.80 -29.08
N ASP A 326 1.79 -28.52 -29.49
CA ASP A 326 0.94 -27.51 -28.88
C ASP A 326 0.84 -27.75 -27.36
N ILE A 327 1.46 -26.87 -26.56
CA ILE A 327 1.31 -26.81 -25.11
C ILE A 327 1.22 -25.33 -24.69
N PRO A 328 0.34 -24.96 -23.73
CA PRO A 328 -0.18 -23.61 -23.57
C PRO A 328 0.86 -22.60 -23.11
N THR A 329 0.90 -21.45 -23.77
CA THR A 329 1.53 -20.21 -23.29
C THR A 329 1.07 -19.90 -21.87
N PRO A 330 1.98 -19.62 -20.91
CA PRO A 330 1.58 -19.10 -19.60
C PRO A 330 0.95 -17.73 -19.77
N ASP A 331 -0.18 -17.54 -19.11
CA ASP A 331 -0.99 -16.33 -19.21
C ASP A 331 -0.20 -15.09 -18.75
N PRO A 332 0.07 -14.09 -19.62
CA PRO A 332 0.78 -12.86 -19.26
C PRO A 332 0.07 -12.06 -18.15
N LEU A 333 -1.18 -12.40 -17.84
CA LEU A 333 -2.01 -11.81 -16.80
C LEU A 333 -1.88 -12.50 -15.43
N ALA A 334 -1.22 -13.66 -15.34
CA ALA A 334 -1.05 -14.41 -14.09
C ALA A 334 -0.38 -13.63 -12.94
N PRO A 335 0.60 -12.73 -13.17
CA PRO A 335 1.18 -11.91 -12.10
C PRO A 335 0.18 -10.91 -11.50
N VAL A 336 -0.72 -10.37 -12.34
CA VAL A 336 -1.78 -9.45 -11.86
C VAL A 336 -2.81 -10.23 -11.05
N ASP A 337 -3.18 -11.44 -11.50
CA ASP A 337 -4.07 -12.34 -10.76
C ASP A 337 -3.49 -12.70 -9.37
N ALA A 338 -2.19 -13.01 -9.31
CA ALA A 338 -1.51 -13.31 -8.05
C ALA A 338 -1.52 -12.11 -7.09
N ALA A 339 -1.20 -10.91 -7.59
CA ALA A 339 -1.25 -9.68 -6.80
C ALA A 339 -2.68 -9.35 -6.34
N LEU A 340 -3.67 -9.54 -7.21
CA LEU A 340 -5.09 -9.35 -6.88
C LEU A 340 -5.53 -10.28 -5.76
N LYS A 341 -5.22 -11.58 -5.86
CA LYS A 341 -5.51 -12.57 -4.81
C LYS A 341 -4.84 -12.22 -3.49
N GLN A 342 -3.61 -11.71 -3.53
CA GLN A 342 -2.89 -11.26 -2.34
C GLN A 342 -3.54 -10.04 -1.68
N GLU A 343 -4.00 -9.04 -2.45
CA GLU A 343 -4.73 -7.89 -1.90
C GLU A 343 -6.11 -8.29 -1.38
N ILE A 344 -6.84 -9.17 -2.08
CA ILE A 344 -8.14 -9.71 -1.61
C ILE A 344 -7.97 -10.40 -0.26
N ALA A 345 -6.91 -11.21 -0.09
CA ALA A 345 -6.65 -11.95 1.15
C ALA A 345 -6.28 -11.04 2.35
N GLN A 346 -5.93 -9.77 2.12
CA GLN A 346 -5.61 -8.80 3.16
C GLN A 346 -6.81 -7.92 3.54
N LEU A 347 -7.90 -7.97 2.78
CA LEU A 347 -9.09 -7.19 3.04
C LEU A 347 -10.01 -7.93 4.01
N ASP A 348 -10.23 -7.31 5.16
CA ASP A 348 -11.30 -7.65 6.09
C ASP A 348 -12.64 -7.10 5.58
N ASP A 349 -13.69 -7.92 5.60
CA ASP A 349 -14.98 -7.56 4.99
C ASP A 349 -15.72 -6.50 5.81
N GLU A 350 -15.65 -6.56 7.14
CA GLU A 350 -16.29 -5.57 8.02
C GLU A 350 -15.57 -4.22 7.93
N GLU A 351 -14.24 -4.22 8.01
CA GLU A 351 -13.44 -3.00 7.86
C GLU A 351 -13.64 -2.35 6.48
N LEU A 352 -13.76 -3.17 5.43
CA LEU A 352 -13.97 -2.69 4.07
C LEU A 352 -15.31 -1.95 3.93
N LEU A 353 -16.39 -2.52 4.45
CA LEU A 353 -17.73 -1.95 4.33
C LEU A 353 -17.90 -0.64 5.11
N GLU A 354 -17.07 -0.38 6.12
CA GLU A 354 -17.09 0.87 6.88
C GLU A 354 -16.27 2.01 6.23
N ASP A 355 -15.35 1.71 5.31
CA ASP A 355 -14.49 2.71 4.67
C ASP A 355 -15.12 3.30 3.39
N GLU A 356 -16.06 4.24 3.58
CA GLU A 356 -16.79 4.91 2.50
C GLU A 356 -15.84 5.58 1.48
N THR A 357 -14.69 6.11 1.93
CA THR A 357 -13.74 6.80 1.05
C THR A 357 -12.97 5.82 0.17
N LYS A 358 -12.51 4.71 0.74
CA LYS A 358 -11.82 3.65 0.00
C LYS A 358 -12.73 3.01 -1.04
N ILE A 359 -13.99 2.74 -0.68
CA ILE A 359 -15.02 2.26 -1.62
C ILE A 359 -15.22 3.28 -2.74
N ALA A 360 -15.41 4.57 -2.41
CA ALA A 360 -15.62 5.61 -3.41
C ALA A 360 -14.47 5.69 -4.43
N LEU A 361 -13.24 5.70 -3.94
CA LEU A 361 -12.06 5.76 -4.79
C LEU A 361 -11.93 4.50 -5.67
N ALA A 362 -12.33 3.33 -5.17
CA ALA A 362 -12.38 2.09 -5.95
C ALA A 362 -13.45 2.13 -7.05
N LEU A 363 -14.66 2.59 -6.74
CA LEU A 363 -15.73 2.73 -7.73
C LEU A 363 -15.37 3.76 -8.81
N ILE A 364 -14.82 4.92 -8.43
CA ILE A 364 -14.30 5.92 -9.38
C ILE A 364 -13.26 5.27 -10.29
N PHE A 365 -12.33 4.50 -9.72
CA PHE A 365 -11.30 3.80 -10.48
C PHE A 365 -11.89 2.82 -11.50
N GLY A 366 -12.87 2.01 -11.08
CA GLY A 366 -13.61 1.08 -11.95
C GLY A 366 -14.34 1.80 -13.07
N PHE A 367 -15.14 2.81 -12.75
CA PHE A 367 -15.89 3.60 -13.74
C PHE A 367 -15.00 4.34 -14.74
N ASN A 368 -13.81 4.82 -14.33
CA ASN A 368 -12.85 5.41 -15.26
C ASN A 368 -12.38 4.42 -16.34
N ARG A 369 -12.50 3.10 -16.12
CA ARG A 369 -12.20 2.09 -17.15
C ARG A 369 -13.38 1.84 -18.10
N LEU A 370 -14.58 2.30 -17.74
CA LEU A 370 -15.81 2.11 -18.49
C LEU A 370 -16.20 3.32 -19.34
N ILE A 371 -15.40 4.40 -19.31
CA ILE A 371 -15.61 5.57 -20.19
C ILE A 371 -15.56 5.12 -21.66
N GLY A 372 -16.61 5.46 -22.42
CA GLY A 372 -16.81 5.08 -23.80
C GLY A 372 -17.60 3.78 -24.00
N TYR A 373 -17.83 2.99 -22.94
CA TYR A 373 -18.68 1.80 -22.98
C TYR A 373 -20.15 2.15 -22.76
N GLU A 374 -21.02 1.31 -23.30
CA GLU A 374 -22.46 1.32 -23.05
C GLU A 374 -22.81 0.08 -22.23
N LEU A 375 -23.28 0.27 -21.00
CA LEU A 375 -23.62 -0.78 -20.04
C LEU A 375 -24.94 -0.42 -19.38
N GLU A 376 -25.84 -1.39 -19.24
CA GLU A 376 -27.21 -1.18 -18.74
C GLU A 376 -27.94 -0.01 -19.45
N GLY A 377 -27.74 0.15 -20.76
CA GLY A 377 -28.35 1.23 -21.56
C GLY A 377 -27.73 2.62 -21.35
N VAL A 378 -26.73 2.75 -20.47
CA VAL A 378 -26.00 3.99 -20.20
C VAL A 378 -24.65 3.98 -20.91
N LYS A 379 -24.47 4.88 -21.87
CA LYS A 379 -23.17 5.18 -22.47
C LYS A 379 -22.42 6.16 -21.58
N ILE A 380 -21.32 5.72 -20.98
CA ILE A 380 -20.53 6.53 -20.04
C ILE A 380 -19.60 7.46 -20.81
N GLU A 381 -19.67 8.75 -20.53
CA GLU A 381 -18.86 9.78 -21.20
C GLU A 381 -17.77 10.36 -20.29
N ASP A 382 -18.07 10.56 -19.00
CA ASP A 382 -17.17 11.21 -18.05
C ASP A 382 -17.49 10.80 -16.61
N ILE A 383 -16.50 10.87 -15.72
CA ILE A 383 -16.63 10.66 -14.28
C ILE A 383 -16.16 11.91 -13.55
N GLN A 384 -17.08 12.62 -12.91
CA GLN A 384 -16.79 13.87 -12.22
C GLN A 384 -16.60 13.64 -10.72
N ALA A 385 -15.36 13.73 -10.27
CA ALA A 385 -14.97 13.68 -8.86
C ALA A 385 -13.94 14.79 -8.56
N PRO A 386 -14.17 15.69 -7.57
CA PRO A 386 -15.37 15.80 -6.75
C PRO A 386 -16.56 16.40 -7.52
N VAL A 387 -17.78 16.10 -7.07
CA VAL A 387 -19.00 16.73 -7.61
C VAL A 387 -19.00 18.24 -7.34
N LYS A 388 -19.49 19.03 -8.30
CA LYS A 388 -19.63 20.49 -8.17
C LYS A 388 -21.10 20.88 -7.95
N PRO A 389 -21.40 21.77 -6.98
CA PRO A 389 -20.50 22.33 -5.97
C PRO A 389 -20.01 21.25 -4.99
N ARG A 390 -18.82 21.44 -4.41
CA ARG A 390 -18.16 20.43 -3.55
C ARG A 390 -19.13 19.94 -2.47
N ASN A 391 -19.29 18.63 -2.39
CA ASN A 391 -20.15 17.93 -1.45
C ASN A 391 -19.34 16.85 -0.73
N ARG A 392 -19.68 16.54 0.53
CA ARG A 392 -19.00 15.50 1.31
C ARG A 392 -19.68 14.13 1.31
N TYR A 393 -20.91 14.06 0.81
CA TYR A 393 -21.76 12.87 0.77
C TYR A 393 -21.89 12.29 -0.64
N ILE A 394 -21.88 13.14 -1.67
CA ILE A 394 -21.86 12.71 -3.07
C ILE A 394 -20.40 12.66 -3.52
N TYR A 395 -19.86 11.45 -3.65
CA TYR A 395 -18.44 11.23 -3.90
C TYR A 395 -18.06 11.56 -5.33
N PHE A 396 -18.87 11.09 -6.28
CA PHE A 396 -18.66 11.30 -7.70
C PHE A 396 -19.99 11.30 -8.47
N LYS A 397 -19.91 11.73 -9.71
CA LYS A 397 -21.02 11.74 -10.66
C LYS A 397 -20.61 11.02 -11.94
N VAL A 398 -21.40 10.03 -12.35
CA VAL A 398 -21.28 9.40 -13.67
C VAL A 398 -22.06 10.25 -14.66
N VAL A 399 -21.41 10.70 -15.73
CA VAL A 399 -22.02 11.49 -16.80
C VAL A 399 -22.03 10.65 -18.06
N GLY A 400 -23.20 10.57 -18.71
CA GLY A 400 -23.37 9.75 -19.89
C GLY A 400 -24.64 10.07 -20.67
N GLN A 401 -25.02 9.14 -21.54
CA GLN A 401 -26.27 9.17 -22.29
C GLN A 401 -27.04 7.87 -22.15
N GLU A 402 -28.35 7.97 -21.97
CA GLU A 402 -29.28 6.84 -21.93
C GLU A 402 -30.38 7.12 -22.96
N SER A 403 -30.55 6.24 -23.95
CA SER A 403 -31.48 6.47 -25.07
C SER A 403 -31.33 7.84 -25.77
N GLY A 404 -30.10 8.37 -25.82
CA GLY A 404 -29.78 9.68 -26.41
C GLY A 404 -30.15 10.90 -25.56
N GLN A 405 -30.61 10.71 -24.32
CA GLN A 405 -30.80 11.77 -23.34
C GLN A 405 -29.61 11.82 -22.36
N PRO A 406 -29.19 13.02 -21.91
CA PRO A 406 -28.10 13.12 -20.94
C PRO A 406 -28.53 12.53 -19.60
N VAL A 407 -27.73 11.61 -19.07
CA VAL A 407 -27.88 11.03 -17.73
C VAL A 407 -26.70 11.41 -16.83
N LYS A 408 -27.00 11.82 -15.60
CA LYS A 408 -26.03 12.30 -14.61
C LYS A 408 -26.35 11.65 -13.26
N ILE A 409 -25.67 10.56 -12.96
CA ILE A 409 -25.91 9.73 -11.77
C ILE A 409 -24.99 10.20 -10.66
N GLY A 410 -25.54 10.83 -9.62
CA GLY A 410 -24.79 11.15 -8.41
C GLY A 410 -24.70 9.92 -7.52
N VAL A 411 -23.49 9.54 -7.09
CA VAL A 411 -23.27 8.35 -6.26
C VAL A 411 -22.88 8.76 -4.84
N ALA A 412 -23.63 8.29 -3.85
CA ALA A 412 -23.34 8.47 -2.43
C ALA A 412 -23.17 7.11 -1.75
N ILE A 413 -22.06 6.93 -1.04
CA ILE A 413 -21.79 5.74 -0.23
C ILE A 413 -21.99 6.12 1.23
N LEU A 414 -23.04 5.60 1.86
CA LEU A 414 -23.41 5.98 3.23
C LEU A 414 -23.49 4.73 4.09
N GLN A 415 -22.52 4.54 4.99
CA GLN A 415 -22.37 3.36 5.84
C GLN A 415 -22.56 3.69 7.34
N ALA A 416 -22.47 4.97 7.71
CA ALA A 416 -22.78 5.42 9.07
C ALA A 416 -24.14 4.89 9.57
N SER A 417 -24.19 4.37 10.81
CA SER A 417 -25.42 3.87 11.45
C SER A 417 -26.36 4.99 11.92
N GLY A 418 -25.84 6.21 12.12
CA GLY A 418 -26.64 7.33 12.61
C GLY A 418 -27.63 7.89 11.59
N GLY A 419 -28.93 7.80 11.87
CA GLY A 419 -30.01 8.28 10.99
C GLY A 419 -29.93 9.76 10.59
N ASN A 420 -29.31 10.61 11.41
CA ASN A 420 -29.06 12.01 11.06
C ASN A 420 -28.02 12.17 9.92
N SER A 421 -26.96 11.37 9.94
CA SER A 421 -25.91 11.41 8.92
C SER A 421 -26.44 10.88 7.59
N VAL A 422 -27.11 9.72 7.62
CA VAL A 422 -27.75 9.12 6.45
C VAL A 422 -28.81 10.06 5.88
N GLY A 423 -29.66 10.63 6.73
CA GLY A 423 -30.67 11.60 6.31
C GLY A 423 -30.07 12.87 5.71
N ALA A 424 -28.89 13.32 6.15
CA ALA A 424 -28.22 14.45 5.52
C ALA A 424 -27.70 14.07 4.12
N GLY A 425 -27.04 12.91 3.99
CA GLY A 425 -26.57 12.40 2.70
C GLY A 425 -27.70 12.27 1.68
N LEU A 426 -28.83 11.68 2.07
CA LEU A 426 -30.03 11.55 1.23
C LEU A 426 -30.59 12.91 0.77
N THR A 427 -30.62 13.92 1.65
CA THR A 427 -31.05 15.28 1.26
C THR A 427 -30.17 15.88 0.19
N HIS A 428 -28.86 15.64 0.24
CA HIS A 428 -27.95 16.13 -0.78
C HIS A 428 -28.12 15.35 -2.09
N LEU A 429 -28.22 14.03 -1.99
CA LEU A 429 -28.37 13.13 -3.14
C LEU A 429 -29.65 13.40 -3.94
N ALA A 430 -30.76 13.70 -3.26
CA ALA A 430 -32.03 14.06 -3.89
C ALA A 430 -32.08 15.50 -4.44
N ASN A 431 -31.05 16.32 -4.23
CA ASN A 431 -31.04 17.71 -4.71
C ASN A 431 -30.44 17.82 -6.13
N TYR A 432 -31.19 17.32 -7.11
CA TYR A 432 -30.76 17.21 -8.50
C TYR A 432 -30.42 18.56 -9.13
N GLN A 433 -31.20 19.61 -8.84
CA GLN A 433 -30.94 20.94 -9.38
C GLN A 433 -29.60 21.52 -8.89
N LYS A 434 -29.26 21.34 -7.60
CA LYS A 434 -28.03 21.91 -7.03
C LYS A 434 -26.77 21.22 -7.55
N TYR A 435 -26.81 19.91 -7.74
CA TYR A 435 -25.66 19.09 -8.12
C TYR A 435 -25.65 18.71 -9.60
N ASP A 436 -26.63 19.19 -10.36
CA ASP A 436 -26.81 18.90 -11.79
C ASP A 436 -26.83 17.38 -12.01
N LEU A 437 -27.78 16.71 -11.35
CA LEU A 437 -28.04 15.28 -11.44
C LEU A 437 -29.35 15.05 -12.21
N THR A 438 -29.46 13.89 -12.82
CA THR A 438 -30.74 13.36 -13.31
C THR A 438 -31.18 12.15 -12.51
N ARG A 439 -30.27 11.57 -11.73
CA ARG A 439 -30.49 10.37 -10.92
C ARG A 439 -29.58 10.38 -9.70
N GLY A 440 -30.09 9.96 -8.54
CA GLY A 440 -29.32 9.74 -7.32
C GLY A 440 -29.22 8.26 -7.01
N CYS A 441 -28.02 7.78 -6.71
CA CYS A 441 -27.73 6.38 -6.40
C CYS A 441 -27.14 6.28 -4.99
N LEU A 442 -27.88 5.67 -4.07
CA LEU A 442 -27.42 5.32 -2.73
C LEU A 442 -26.73 3.96 -2.79
N VAL A 443 -25.47 3.88 -2.37
CA VAL A 443 -24.73 2.64 -2.20
C VAL A 443 -24.58 2.37 -0.70
N ARG A 444 -25.28 1.36 -0.17
CA ARG A 444 -25.34 1.11 1.28
C ARG A 444 -25.58 -0.36 1.62
N SER A 445 -24.90 -0.87 2.66
CA SER A 445 -25.00 -2.27 3.14
C SER A 445 -25.97 -2.46 4.34
N LYS A 446 -26.40 -1.37 4.98
CA LYS A 446 -27.19 -1.43 6.22
C LYS A 446 -28.59 -0.88 6.01
N LYS A 447 -29.59 -1.48 6.64
CA LYS A 447 -30.93 -0.89 6.69
C LYS A 447 -30.90 0.48 7.36
N ILE A 448 -31.81 1.35 6.94
CA ILE A 448 -32.10 2.56 7.70
C ILE A 448 -33.09 2.14 8.77
N SER A 449 -32.79 2.41 10.05
CA SER A 449 -33.68 2.11 11.17
C SER A 449 -35.10 2.63 10.91
N GLN A 450 -36.13 1.86 11.28
CA GLN A 450 -37.52 2.30 11.20
C GLN A 450 -37.81 3.48 12.15
N SER A 451 -37.02 3.60 13.23
CA SER A 451 -37.12 4.72 14.17
C SER A 451 -36.64 6.04 13.56
N ALA A 452 -35.79 5.99 12.52
CA ALA A 452 -35.23 7.14 11.83
C ALA A 452 -36.18 7.73 10.77
N LYS A 453 -37.40 8.11 11.17
CA LYS A 453 -38.49 8.57 10.28
C LYS A 453 -38.05 9.59 9.23
N LYS A 454 -37.25 10.60 9.61
CA LYS A 454 -36.76 11.63 8.68
C LYS A 454 -35.83 11.09 7.60
N ALA A 455 -35.05 10.05 7.90
CA ALA A 455 -34.19 9.41 6.90
C ALA A 455 -35.02 8.52 5.98
N GLN A 456 -36.01 7.81 6.52
CA GLN A 456 -36.98 7.01 5.76
C GLN A 456 -37.79 7.88 4.79
N ASP A 457 -38.32 9.02 5.23
CA ASP A 457 -39.06 9.94 4.36
C ASP A 457 -38.22 10.44 3.19
N LYS A 458 -36.93 10.71 3.44
CA LYS A 458 -35.99 11.17 2.41
C LYS A 458 -35.57 10.05 1.46
N LEU A 459 -35.45 8.82 1.96
CA LEU A 459 -35.21 7.65 1.14
C LEU A 459 -36.40 7.40 0.21
N ASN A 460 -37.63 7.43 0.75
CA ASN A 460 -38.85 7.30 -0.04
C ASN A 460 -38.94 8.40 -1.11
N HIS A 461 -38.63 9.65 -0.75
CA HIS A 461 -38.57 10.74 -1.72
C HIS A 461 -37.55 10.48 -2.84
N LEU A 462 -36.35 9.99 -2.50
CA LEU A 462 -35.33 9.63 -3.50
C LEU A 462 -35.84 8.52 -4.44
N LEU A 463 -36.35 7.42 -3.89
CA LEU A 463 -36.71 6.22 -4.64
C LEU A 463 -38.02 6.39 -5.43
N GLN A 464 -39.07 6.90 -4.79
CA GLN A 464 -40.43 6.90 -5.33
C GLN A 464 -40.78 8.19 -6.09
N GLU A 465 -40.17 9.32 -5.74
CA GLU A 465 -40.52 10.63 -6.32
C GLU A 465 -39.44 11.19 -7.26
N GLN A 466 -38.17 10.87 -7.03
CA GLN A 466 -37.03 11.38 -7.81
C GLN A 466 -36.40 10.33 -8.74
N GLY A 467 -36.94 9.10 -8.79
CA GLY A 467 -36.40 8.03 -9.63
C GLY A 467 -34.95 7.68 -9.31
N GLY A 468 -34.55 7.79 -8.04
CA GLY A 468 -33.26 7.35 -7.55
C GLY A 468 -33.26 5.86 -7.19
N GLU A 469 -32.07 5.33 -6.91
CA GLU A 469 -31.86 3.91 -6.63
C GLU A 469 -31.13 3.69 -5.31
N TRP A 470 -31.42 2.56 -4.65
CA TRP A 470 -30.60 2.05 -3.56
C TRP A 470 -29.96 0.73 -3.98
N VAL A 471 -28.68 0.81 -4.29
CA VAL A 471 -27.82 -0.33 -4.56
C VAL A 471 -27.27 -0.92 -3.26
N TYR A 472 -27.58 -2.19 -3.03
CA TYR A 472 -27.08 -2.92 -1.87
C TYR A 472 -25.57 -3.15 -1.99
N LEU A 473 -24.79 -2.65 -1.02
CA LEU A 473 -23.35 -2.85 -1.03
C LEU A 473 -22.99 -4.20 -0.43
N LYS A 474 -22.59 -5.15 -1.27
CA LYS A 474 -22.04 -6.44 -0.85
C LYS A 474 -20.52 -6.43 -0.85
N SER A 475 -19.90 -7.05 0.17
CA SER A 475 -18.43 -7.08 0.25
C SER A 475 -17.84 -7.82 -0.95
N GLU A 476 -18.41 -8.96 -1.34
CA GLU A 476 -17.94 -9.80 -2.43
C GLU A 476 -17.94 -9.09 -3.79
N GLU A 477 -18.81 -8.11 -4.01
CA GLU A 477 -18.91 -7.36 -5.27
C GLU A 477 -17.92 -6.18 -5.32
N VAL A 478 -17.68 -5.52 -4.19
CA VAL A 478 -16.78 -4.36 -4.10
C VAL A 478 -15.31 -4.75 -3.89
N LYS A 479 -15.06 -5.87 -3.21
CA LYS A 479 -13.72 -6.35 -2.83
C LYS A 479 -12.77 -6.53 -4.03
N PRO A 480 -13.19 -7.10 -5.17
CA PRO A 480 -12.32 -7.18 -6.35
C PRO A 480 -11.90 -5.82 -6.90
N ILE A 481 -12.80 -4.82 -6.90
CA ILE A 481 -12.52 -3.46 -7.40
C ILE A 481 -11.54 -2.74 -6.45
N VAL A 482 -11.75 -2.88 -5.14
CA VAL A 482 -10.89 -2.30 -4.13
C VAL A 482 -9.50 -2.93 -4.18
N ALA A 483 -9.43 -4.25 -4.31
CA ALA A 483 -8.18 -4.99 -4.40
C ALA A 483 -7.41 -4.64 -5.68
N ILE A 484 -8.06 -4.60 -6.86
CA ILE A 484 -7.34 -4.26 -8.10
C ILE A 484 -6.86 -2.80 -8.10
N LYS A 485 -7.60 -1.88 -7.46
CA LYS A 485 -7.13 -0.52 -7.25
C LYS A 485 -5.90 -0.50 -6.35
N ALA A 486 -5.90 -1.28 -5.26
CA ALA A 486 -4.73 -1.40 -4.40
C ALA A 486 -3.52 -1.99 -5.15
N VAL A 487 -3.72 -2.99 -6.01
CA VAL A 487 -2.68 -3.50 -6.92
C VAL A 487 -2.16 -2.40 -7.84
N TYR A 488 -3.03 -1.55 -8.37
CA TYR A 488 -2.62 -0.43 -9.22
C TYR A 488 -1.82 0.65 -8.47
N ASP A 489 -2.26 1.02 -7.28
CA ASP A 489 -1.58 2.00 -6.44
C ASP A 489 -0.20 1.48 -6.03
N LYS A 490 -0.09 0.17 -5.76
CA LYS A 490 1.16 -0.54 -5.41
C LYS A 490 1.83 -1.24 -6.59
N ARG A 491 1.53 -0.85 -7.83
CA ARG A 491 2.02 -1.58 -9.02
C ARG A 491 3.54 -1.68 -9.08
N GLU A 492 4.24 -0.70 -8.51
CA GLU A 492 5.71 -0.69 -8.42
C GLU A 492 6.23 -1.74 -7.43
N ASP A 493 5.52 -1.98 -6.32
CA ASP A 493 5.82 -3.05 -5.37
C ASP A 493 5.64 -4.44 -6.00
N TYR A 494 4.64 -4.58 -6.88
CA TYR A 494 4.33 -5.82 -7.60
C TYR A 494 5.11 -5.99 -8.91
N GLU A 495 5.98 -5.04 -9.28
CA GLU A 495 6.68 -4.99 -10.56
C GLU A 495 5.73 -5.07 -11.79
N LEU A 496 4.49 -4.59 -11.65
CA LEU A 496 3.46 -4.60 -12.69
C LEU A 496 3.45 -3.27 -13.46
N SER A 497 3.30 -3.32 -14.78
CA SER A 497 2.99 -2.12 -15.54
C SER A 497 1.51 -1.76 -15.43
N GLN A 498 1.21 -0.48 -15.61
CA GLN A 498 -0.16 0.00 -15.77
C GLN A 498 -0.90 -0.75 -16.91
N GLU A 499 -0.22 -0.97 -18.05
CA GLU A 499 -0.77 -1.70 -19.21
C GLU A 499 -1.19 -3.12 -18.83
N GLN A 500 -0.38 -3.87 -18.08
CA GLN A 500 -0.70 -5.24 -17.67
C GLN A 500 -1.94 -5.31 -16.77
N ILE A 501 -2.08 -4.36 -15.84
CA ILE A 501 -3.25 -4.29 -14.97
C ILE A 501 -4.48 -3.91 -15.80
N TRP A 502 -4.33 -3.09 -16.84
CA TRP A 502 -5.46 -2.63 -17.66
C TRP A 502 -5.95 -3.77 -18.54
N ASP A 503 -5.02 -4.47 -19.19
CA ASP A 503 -5.29 -5.68 -19.96
C ASP A 503 -5.95 -6.73 -19.08
N PHE A 504 -5.52 -6.86 -17.82
CA PHE A 504 -6.14 -7.75 -16.84
C PHE A 504 -7.61 -7.39 -16.57
N ILE A 505 -7.89 -6.12 -16.25
CA ILE A 505 -9.24 -5.62 -15.95
C ILE A 505 -10.16 -5.84 -17.16
N SER A 506 -9.68 -5.56 -18.37
CA SER A 506 -10.44 -5.75 -19.60
C SER A 506 -10.66 -7.24 -19.92
N SER A 507 -9.60 -8.06 -19.85
CA SER A 507 -9.66 -9.49 -20.23
C SER A 507 -10.51 -10.32 -19.26
N ASN A 508 -10.44 -10.00 -17.97
CA ASN A 508 -11.25 -10.66 -16.93
C ASN A 508 -12.59 -9.94 -16.69
N LYS A 509 -12.89 -8.88 -17.46
CA LYS A 509 -14.10 -8.07 -17.36
C LYS A 509 -14.42 -7.61 -15.93
N LEU A 510 -13.37 -7.36 -15.16
CA LEU A 510 -13.46 -7.11 -13.72
C LEU A 510 -14.26 -5.84 -13.39
N ALA A 511 -14.30 -4.87 -14.32
CA ALA A 511 -15.18 -3.70 -14.22
C ALA A 511 -16.48 -3.85 -15.05
N ALA A 512 -16.40 -4.40 -16.27
CA ALA A 512 -17.52 -4.43 -17.21
C ALA A 512 -18.62 -5.44 -16.85
N GLU A 513 -18.29 -6.50 -16.11
CA GLU A 513 -19.24 -7.51 -15.60
C GLU A 513 -19.35 -7.45 -14.06
N ASN A 514 -18.88 -6.38 -13.42
CA ASN A 514 -19.01 -6.25 -11.98
C ASN A 514 -20.46 -5.94 -11.57
N PRO A 515 -21.10 -6.77 -10.74
CA PRO A 515 -22.51 -6.58 -10.39
C PRO A 515 -22.81 -5.21 -9.76
N LEU A 516 -21.94 -4.72 -8.88
CA LEU A 516 -22.13 -3.43 -8.22
C LEU A 516 -22.02 -2.25 -9.20
N LEU A 517 -21.09 -2.28 -10.15
CA LEU A 517 -20.98 -1.22 -11.15
C LEU A 517 -22.16 -1.23 -12.13
N LEU A 518 -22.61 -2.42 -12.54
CA LEU A 518 -23.79 -2.58 -13.38
C LEU A 518 -25.04 -2.09 -12.66
N GLU A 519 -25.23 -2.47 -11.39
CA GLU A 519 -26.40 -2.07 -10.60
C GLU A 519 -26.45 -0.56 -10.31
N ILE A 520 -25.31 0.13 -10.26
CA ILE A 520 -25.29 1.60 -10.19
C ILE A 520 -25.80 2.23 -11.53
N LEU A 521 -25.58 1.54 -12.65
CA LEU A 521 -25.99 1.99 -13.99
C LEU A 521 -27.39 1.53 -14.37
N SER A 522 -27.92 0.49 -13.73
CA SER A 522 -29.21 -0.11 -14.06
C SER A 522 -30.38 0.86 -13.91
N ASP A 523 -31.49 0.49 -14.55
CA ASP A 523 -32.76 1.19 -14.39
C ASP A 523 -33.22 1.11 -12.93
N PRO A 524 -33.59 2.23 -12.29
CA PRO A 524 -34.02 2.23 -10.89
C PRO A 524 -35.19 1.28 -10.63
N SER A 525 -34.98 0.35 -9.71
CA SER A 525 -36.03 -0.47 -9.13
C SER A 525 -37.00 0.38 -8.30
N GLY A 526 -36.48 1.47 -7.71
CA GLY A 526 -37.20 2.30 -6.74
C GLY A 526 -37.52 1.56 -5.43
N GLN A 527 -36.93 0.39 -5.22
CA GLN A 527 -37.21 -0.46 -4.06
C GLN A 527 -36.03 -0.46 -3.08
N VAL A 528 -36.32 -0.89 -1.85
CA VAL A 528 -35.28 -1.15 -0.85
C VAL A 528 -34.81 -2.60 -1.01
N PRO A 529 -33.51 -2.87 -1.08
CA PRO A 529 -33.00 -4.24 -1.18
C PRO A 529 -33.43 -5.12 0.01
N GLU A 530 -33.97 -6.32 -0.27
CA GLU A 530 -34.43 -7.26 0.76
C GLU A 530 -33.28 -7.73 1.66
N ASP A 531 -32.09 -7.90 1.06
CA ASP A 531 -30.87 -8.44 1.69
C ASP A 531 -30.16 -7.46 2.62
N ALA A 532 -30.65 -6.23 2.78
CA ALA A 532 -29.99 -5.24 3.63
C ALA A 532 -29.95 -5.68 5.11
N VAL A 533 -28.77 -5.55 5.74
CA VAL A 533 -28.54 -5.99 7.12
C VAL A 533 -29.34 -5.11 8.09
N ASP A 534 -30.12 -5.76 8.96
CA ASP A 534 -30.85 -5.08 10.03
C ASP A 534 -30.00 -5.06 11.31
N GLU A 535 -29.38 -3.92 11.62
CA GLU A 535 -28.57 -3.76 12.83
C GLU A 535 -29.43 -3.84 14.11
N GLU A 536 -30.74 -3.55 14.06
CA GLU A 536 -31.65 -3.63 15.22
C GLU A 536 -32.06 -5.06 15.56
N ALA A 537 -31.82 -6.04 14.66
CA ALA A 537 -32.11 -7.45 14.90
C ALA A 537 -30.91 -8.23 15.48
N MET A 538 -29.74 -7.58 15.60
CA MET A 538 -28.48 -8.16 16.08
C MET A 538 -28.04 -7.66 17.47
N GLU A 539 -28.77 -6.70 18.06
CA GLU A 539 -28.73 -6.33 19.48
C GLU A 539 -29.89 -7.00 20.24
#